data_AF-A0A9P7A360-F1
#
_entry.id   AF-A0A9P7A360-F1
#
_cell.length_a   1.000
_cell.length_b   1.000
_cell.length_c   1.000
_cell.angle_alpha   90.00
_cell.angle_beta   90.00
_cell.angle_gamma   90.00
#
_symmetry.space_group_name_H-M   'P 1'
#
loop_
_entity.id
_entity.type
_entity.pdbx_description
1 polymer ?
#
loop_
_entity_poly.entity_id
_entity_poly.type
_entity_poly.pdbx_seq_one_letter_code
_entity_poly.pdbx_strand_id
1 'polypeptide(L)'
;MLSCFTFGHDLLDGLILDAAGVIVQDNKPITVRICSECHSSLSNGKVPPLALANGLFRGYLPNQFLCAIYCITAHVTRLFQSSDPSQPMVSHGNTCAHDMNVMSTATVLPRTPADINGFISVVFIGPDKFDPKCMDSLFRVRKGKIWAFLTWLKGHNHLYADLPLDASNMDLYPEDLEHRLLTPSG
;
A
#
# COMPACT_ATOMS: atom_id res chain seq x y z
N MET A 1 3.37 -2.09 24.92
CA MET A 1 2.37 -1.05 25.27
C MET A 1 2.52 0.06 24.24
N LEU A 2 1.51 0.31 23.42
CA LEU A 2 1.61 1.20 22.25
C LEU A 2 1.79 2.65 22.74
N SER A 3 2.99 3.20 22.59
CA SER A 3 3.34 4.61 22.90
C SER A 3 2.70 5.63 21.95
N CYS A 4 1.66 5.24 21.21
CA CYS A 4 1.13 5.99 20.06
C CYS A 4 -0.13 6.80 20.41
N PHE A 5 -0.70 6.61 21.61
CA PHE A 5 -1.91 7.28 22.08
C PHE A 5 -1.68 8.02 23.40
N THR A 6 -0.48 8.59 23.55
CA THR A 6 -0.10 9.43 24.69
C THR A 6 -0.03 10.87 24.20
N PHE A 7 -0.90 11.72 24.73
CA PHE A 7 -1.01 13.15 24.42
C PHE A 7 -0.51 14.02 25.58
N GLY A 8 -0.03 13.40 26.67
CA GLY A 8 0.49 14.11 27.83
C GLY A 8 -0.61 14.61 28.76
N HIS A 9 -1.79 13.98 28.72
CA HIS A 9 -2.89 14.31 29.62
C HIS A 9 -3.79 13.08 29.87
N ASP A 10 -4.05 12.76 31.14
CA ASP A 10 -4.76 11.55 31.58
C ASP A 10 -6.13 11.33 30.91
N LEU A 11 -6.86 12.41 30.62
CA LEU A 11 -8.16 12.36 29.93
C LEU A 11 -8.10 11.97 28.45
N LEU A 12 -6.96 12.17 27.80
CA LEU A 12 -6.77 11.86 26.39
C LEU A 12 -5.93 10.62 26.17
N ASP A 13 -5.06 10.30 27.13
CA ASP A 13 -4.16 9.15 27.03
C ASP A 13 -4.97 7.85 26.93
N GLY A 14 -4.68 7.08 25.88
CA GLY A 14 -5.42 5.87 25.53
C GLY A 14 -6.59 6.08 24.56
N LEU A 15 -6.95 7.33 24.22
CA LEU A 15 -7.94 7.61 23.17
C LEU A 15 -7.30 7.58 21.78
N ILE A 16 -8.06 7.10 20.79
CA ILE A 16 -7.62 7.10 19.39
C ILE A 16 -8.01 8.44 18.76
N LEU A 17 -7.10 9.41 18.85
CA LEU A 17 -7.25 10.75 18.29
C LEU A 17 -6.11 11.04 17.30
N ASP A 18 -6.36 11.90 16.32
CA ASP A 18 -5.30 12.45 15.49
C ASP A 18 -4.47 13.44 16.31
N ALA A 19 -3.16 13.20 16.42
CA ALA A 19 -2.24 14.03 17.17
C ALA A 19 -2.20 15.48 16.65
N ALA A 20 -2.40 15.71 15.35
CA ALA A 20 -2.45 17.06 14.78
C ALA A 20 -3.69 17.86 15.22
N GLY A 21 -4.75 17.15 15.65
CA GLY A 21 -5.99 17.73 16.14
C GLY A 21 -5.98 18.06 17.63
N VAL A 22 -5.02 17.55 18.40
CA VAL A 22 -4.94 17.73 19.85
C VAL A 22 -3.98 18.87 20.19
N ILE A 23 -4.47 19.86 20.93
CA ILE A 23 -3.67 20.97 21.44
C ILE A 23 -3.68 20.92 22.95
N VAL A 24 -2.53 20.52 23.50
CA VAL A 24 -2.23 20.59 24.94
C VAL A 24 -1.29 21.78 25.16
N GLN A 25 -1.70 22.74 25.99
CA GLN A 25 -0.89 23.89 26.40
C GLN A 25 -0.89 23.97 27.92
N ASP A 26 0.27 24.33 28.50
CA ASP A 26 0.38 24.52 29.95
C ASP A 26 -0.59 25.60 30.42
N ASN A 27 -1.30 25.32 31.53
CA ASN A 27 -2.26 26.24 32.17
C ASN A 27 -3.49 26.66 31.32
N LYS A 28 -3.86 25.89 30.29
CA LYS A 28 -5.08 26.11 29.49
C LYS A 28 -5.93 24.85 29.34
N PRO A 29 -7.24 24.99 29.06
CA PRO A 29 -8.06 23.84 28.72
C PRO A 29 -7.56 23.17 27.44
N ILE A 30 -7.54 21.84 27.47
CA ILE A 30 -7.24 21.01 26.31
C ILE A 30 -8.23 21.34 25.20
N THR A 31 -7.71 21.53 23.99
CA THR A 31 -8.55 21.80 22.82
C THR A 31 -8.38 20.68 21.81
N VAL A 32 -9.50 20.07 21.40
CA VAL A 32 -9.54 19.08 20.31
C VAL A 32 -10.21 19.73 19.10
N ARG A 33 -9.50 19.74 17.96
CA ARG A 33 -10.05 20.21 16.69
C ARG A 33 -10.85 19.10 16.05
N ILE A 34 -12.11 19.41 15.73
CA ILE A 34 -12.99 18.54 14.97
C ILE A 34 -13.48 19.28 13.73
N CYS A 35 -13.66 18.56 12.62
CA CYS A 35 -14.25 19.16 11.44
C CYS A 35 -15.73 19.51 11.70
N SER A 36 -16.30 20.40 10.88
CA SER A 36 -17.69 20.85 11.00
C SER A 36 -18.70 19.71 10.91
N GLU A 37 -18.44 18.69 10.08
CA GLU A 37 -19.30 17.52 9.93
C GLU A 37 -19.33 16.64 11.19
N CYS A 38 -18.15 16.38 11.77
CA CYS A 38 -18.03 15.68 13.04
C CYS A 38 -18.70 16.47 14.17
N HIS A 39 -18.48 17.78 14.23
CA HIS A 39 -19.14 18.64 15.23
C HIS A 39 -20.67 18.59 15.09
N SER A 40 -21.21 18.75 13.88
CA SER A 40 -22.66 18.65 13.65
C SER A 40 -23.23 17.30 14.09
N SER A 41 -22.53 16.20 13.83
CA SER A 41 -22.99 14.87 14.25
C SER A 41 -22.98 14.75 15.78
N LEU A 42 -21.89 15.14 16.42
CA LEU A 42 -21.69 15.07 17.87
C LEU A 42 -22.68 15.97 18.63
N SER A 43 -22.93 17.18 18.14
CA SER A 43 -23.92 18.11 18.71
C SER A 43 -25.35 17.57 18.64
N ASN A 44 -25.62 16.63 17.73
CA ASN A 44 -26.89 15.90 17.63
C ASN A 44 -26.88 14.57 18.40
N GLY A 45 -25.86 14.30 19.21
CA GLY A 45 -25.72 13.04 19.96
C GLY A 45 -25.48 11.81 19.08
N LYS A 46 -25.02 12.00 17.83
CA LYS A 46 -24.75 10.92 16.87
C LYS A 46 -23.24 10.71 16.70
N VAL A 47 -22.85 9.46 16.50
CA VAL A 47 -21.48 9.14 16.11
C VAL A 47 -21.26 9.61 14.66
N PRO A 48 -20.21 10.42 14.38
CA PRO A 48 -19.93 10.85 13.01
C PRO A 48 -19.74 9.66 12.07
N PRO A 49 -20.22 9.70 10.82
CA PRO A 49 -20.15 8.56 9.90
C PRO A 49 -18.72 8.05 9.67
N LEU A 50 -17.76 8.97 9.61
CA LEU A 50 -16.34 8.69 9.39
C LEU A 50 -15.52 8.60 10.69
N ALA A 51 -16.17 8.49 11.86
CA ALA A 51 -15.47 8.34 13.12
C ALA A 51 -14.76 6.98 13.19
N LEU A 52 -13.57 6.95 13.81
CA LEU A 52 -12.83 5.72 14.08
C LEU A 52 -13.65 4.71 14.92
N ALA A 53 -14.58 5.20 15.74
CA ALA A 53 -15.53 4.41 16.51
C ALA A 53 -16.45 3.52 15.65
N ASN A 54 -16.64 3.82 14.36
CA ASN A 54 -17.41 2.99 13.43
C ASN A 54 -16.59 1.83 12.83
N GLY A 55 -15.52 1.39 13.49
CA GLY A 55 -14.64 0.34 12.99
C GLY A 55 -13.77 0.77 11.80
N LEU A 56 -13.59 2.08 11.61
CA LEU A 56 -12.76 2.64 10.52
C LEU A 56 -11.27 2.66 10.87
N PHE A 57 -10.90 2.41 12.13
CA PHE A 57 -9.51 2.20 12.51
C PHE A 57 -9.10 0.76 12.24
N ARG A 58 -8.18 0.55 11.30
CA ARG A 58 -7.64 -0.78 10.94
C ARG A 58 -6.23 -1.05 11.49
N GLY A 59 -5.76 -0.21 12.41
CA GLY A 59 -4.39 -0.26 12.92
C GLY A 59 -3.43 0.61 12.12
N TYR A 60 -2.15 0.55 12.50
CA TYR A 60 -1.09 1.27 11.79
C TYR A 60 -0.69 0.49 10.55
N LEU A 61 -0.74 1.14 9.39
CA LEU A 61 -0.16 0.59 8.18
C LEU A 61 1.37 0.71 8.32
N PRO A 62 2.14 -0.40 8.36
CA PRO A 62 3.59 -0.29 8.41
C PRO A 62 4.10 0.51 7.20
N ASN A 63 5.19 1.26 7.38
CA ASN A 63 5.87 1.97 6.29
C ASN A 63 6.34 1.04 5.15
N GLN A 64 6.22 -0.27 5.33
CA GLN A 64 6.64 -1.30 4.40
C GLN A 64 5.38 -1.90 3.75
N PHE A 65 5.39 -1.95 2.42
CA PHE A 65 4.28 -2.24 1.50
C PHE A 65 3.41 -3.43 1.91
N LEU A 66 2.11 -3.44 1.59
CA LEU A 66 1.23 -4.59 1.80
C LEU A 66 1.57 -5.76 0.85
N CYS A 67 1.82 -6.95 1.38
CA CYS A 67 1.66 -8.21 0.65
C CYS A 67 0.44 -8.93 1.21
N ALA A 68 -0.31 -9.61 0.35
CA ALA A 68 -1.44 -10.45 0.75
C ALA A 68 -1.03 -11.93 0.65
N ILE A 69 -1.23 -12.70 1.72
CA ILE A 69 -1.14 -14.18 1.70
C ILE A 69 -2.15 -14.74 0.70
N TYR A 70 -3.34 -14.14 0.71
CA TYR A 70 -4.47 -14.47 -0.12
C TYR A 70 -4.52 -13.49 -1.30
N CYS A 71 -4.09 -13.93 -2.47
CA CYS A 71 -4.38 -13.22 -3.70
C CYS A 71 -5.75 -13.68 -4.18
N ILE A 72 -6.79 -12.92 -3.84
CA ILE A 72 -8.18 -13.23 -4.23
C ILE A 72 -8.61 -12.49 -5.50
N THR A 73 -7.74 -11.63 -6.04
CA THR A 73 -8.07 -10.76 -7.16
C THR A 73 -7.08 -10.87 -8.31
N ALA A 74 -7.60 -11.01 -9.53
CA ALA A 74 -6.87 -10.73 -10.76
C ALA A 74 -6.74 -9.21 -10.91
N HIS A 75 -5.55 -8.73 -11.22
CA HIS A 75 -5.28 -7.33 -11.49
C HIS A 75 -5.22 -7.13 -13.01
N VAL A 76 -6.15 -6.34 -13.54
CA VAL A 76 -6.14 -5.91 -14.94
C VAL A 76 -5.75 -4.45 -14.98
N THR A 77 -4.53 -4.17 -15.42
CA THR A 77 -4.06 -2.80 -15.63
C THR A 77 -4.26 -2.42 -17.09
N ARG A 78 -5.12 -1.43 -17.36
CA ARG A 78 -5.23 -0.83 -18.69
C ARG A 78 -4.34 0.40 -18.74
N LEU A 79 -3.48 0.47 -19.74
CA LEU A 79 -2.62 1.61 -19.99
C LEU A 79 -3.12 2.30 -21.26
N PHE A 80 -3.50 3.57 -21.14
CA PHE A 80 -3.91 4.40 -22.27
C PHE A 80 -2.73 5.27 -22.69
N GLN A 81 -2.40 5.23 -23.97
CA GLN A 81 -1.39 6.13 -24.54
C GLN A 81 -2.01 7.50 -24.78
N SER A 82 -1.37 8.57 -24.30
CA SER A 82 -1.78 9.94 -24.66
C SER A 82 -1.62 10.15 -26.17
N SER A 83 -2.62 10.77 -26.78
CA SER A 83 -2.60 11.18 -28.19
C SER A 83 -1.82 12.48 -28.43
N ASP A 84 -1.29 13.10 -27.38
CA ASP A 84 -0.49 14.33 -27.45
C ASP A 84 1.01 14.02 -27.67
N PRO A 85 1.58 14.32 -28.85
CA PRO A 85 2.99 14.05 -29.16
C PRO A 85 3.97 14.89 -28.32
N SER A 86 3.52 15.92 -27.60
CA SER A 86 4.35 16.68 -26.66
C SER A 86 4.57 15.95 -25.31
N GLN A 87 3.81 14.89 -25.05
CA GLN A 87 3.88 14.09 -23.82
C GLN A 87 4.12 12.60 -24.11
N PRO A 88 5.33 12.23 -24.61
CA PRO A 88 5.66 10.85 -24.96
C PRO A 88 5.66 9.87 -23.77
N MET A 89 5.59 10.37 -22.52
CA MET A 89 5.68 9.59 -21.28
C MET A 89 4.40 9.58 -20.44
N VAL A 90 3.29 10.16 -20.90
CA VAL A 90 2.05 10.19 -20.10
C VAL A 90 1.10 9.11 -20.59
N SER A 91 1.48 7.86 -20.29
CA SER A 91 0.51 6.79 -20.25
C SER A 91 -0.28 6.93 -18.96
N HIS A 92 -1.59 7.06 -19.06
CA HIS A 92 -2.47 7.08 -17.88
C HIS A 92 -3.19 5.74 -17.83
N GLY A 93 -3.21 5.11 -16.66
CA GLY A 93 -3.77 3.77 -16.52
C GLY A 93 -4.75 3.64 -15.37
N ASN A 94 -5.72 2.75 -15.53
CA ASN A 94 -6.53 2.26 -14.42
C ASN A 94 -6.17 0.80 -14.14
N THR A 95 -6.16 0.43 -12.86
CA THR A 95 -6.04 -0.98 -12.46
C THR A 95 -7.37 -1.40 -11.86
N CYS A 96 -8.01 -2.38 -12.47
CA CYS A 96 -9.21 -3.02 -11.96
C CYS A 96 -8.82 -4.35 -11.31
N ALA A 97 -9.24 -4.55 -10.07
CA ALA A 97 -9.12 -5.83 -9.39
C ALA A 97 -10.45 -6.59 -9.56
N HIS A 98 -10.39 -7.81 -10.10
CA HIS A 98 -11.55 -8.68 -10.26
C HIS A 98 -11.41 -9.89 -9.34
N ASP A 99 -12.45 -10.22 -8.58
CA ASP A 99 -12.46 -11.42 -7.75
C ASP A 99 -12.23 -12.66 -8.62
N MET A 100 -11.15 -13.38 -8.34
CA MET A 100 -10.92 -14.70 -8.89
C MET A 100 -11.56 -15.70 -7.94
N ASN A 101 -12.44 -16.57 -8.45
CA ASN A 101 -12.99 -17.69 -7.69
C ASN A 101 -11.96 -18.82 -7.48
N VAL A 102 -10.67 -18.47 -7.41
CA VAL A 102 -9.53 -19.36 -7.21
C VAL A 102 -8.73 -18.79 -6.04
N MET A 103 -9.03 -19.28 -4.84
CA MET A 103 -8.21 -19.06 -3.65
C MET A 103 -6.90 -19.84 -3.80
N SER A 104 -5.90 -19.26 -4.47
CA SER A 104 -4.56 -19.84 -4.41
C SER A 104 -3.93 -19.41 -3.10
N THR A 105 -3.75 -20.33 -2.15
CA THR A 105 -3.03 -20.07 -0.90
C THR A 105 -1.54 -20.32 -1.14
N ALA A 106 -0.69 -19.33 -0.84
CA ALA A 106 0.75 -19.51 -0.94
C ALA A 106 1.21 -20.45 0.16
N THR A 107 1.94 -21.51 -0.20
CA THR A 107 2.61 -22.41 0.77
C THR A 107 4.06 -22.00 1.01
N VAL A 108 4.63 -21.16 0.14
CA VAL A 108 5.98 -20.60 0.21
C VAL A 108 5.97 -19.17 -0.36
N LEU A 109 6.80 -18.28 0.20
CA LEU A 109 6.97 -16.91 -0.31
C LEU A 109 8.45 -16.55 -0.58
N PRO A 110 8.75 -15.59 -1.47
CA PRO A 110 7.83 -15.05 -2.48
C PRO A 110 7.33 -16.17 -3.40
N ARG A 111 6.18 -15.95 -4.03
CA ARG A 111 5.71 -16.84 -5.11
C ARG A 111 6.70 -16.79 -6.28
N THR A 112 6.65 -17.78 -7.15
CA THR A 112 7.45 -17.75 -8.38
C THR A 112 6.81 -16.81 -9.42
N PRO A 113 7.57 -16.31 -10.41
CA PRO A 113 6.99 -15.56 -11.52
C PRO A 113 5.88 -16.32 -12.24
N ALA A 114 6.03 -17.65 -12.38
CA ALA A 114 5.03 -18.52 -13.01
C ALA A 114 3.71 -18.53 -12.24
N ASP A 115 3.78 -18.59 -10.90
CA ASP A 115 2.59 -18.52 -10.04
C ASP A 115 1.87 -17.18 -10.18
N ILE A 116 2.60 -16.07 -10.36
CA ILE A 116 2.02 -14.73 -10.44
C ILE A 116 1.44 -14.42 -11.83
N ASN A 117 1.98 -15.02 -12.89
CA ASN A 117 1.60 -14.71 -14.28
C ASN A 117 0.10 -14.93 -14.58
N GLY A 118 -0.59 -15.78 -13.81
CA GLY A 118 -2.03 -15.99 -13.92
C GLY A 118 -2.91 -14.94 -13.22
N PHE A 119 -2.31 -14.04 -12.42
CA PHE A 119 -3.03 -13.06 -11.60
C PHE A 119 -2.91 -11.62 -12.11
N ILE A 120 -1.96 -11.34 -13.00
CA ILE A 120 -1.71 -9.98 -13.52
C ILE A 120 -1.85 -9.98 -15.03
N SER A 121 -2.81 -9.20 -15.54
CA SER A 121 -2.99 -8.96 -16.97
C SER A 121 -2.81 -7.48 -17.26
N VAL A 122 -1.95 -7.16 -18.24
CA VAL A 122 -1.73 -5.78 -18.68
C VAL A 122 -2.30 -5.63 -20.09
N VAL A 123 -3.18 -4.64 -20.28
CA VAL A 123 -3.82 -4.35 -21.56
C VAL A 123 -3.41 -2.96 -22.01
N PHE A 124 -2.71 -2.87 -23.14
CA PHE A 124 -2.34 -1.59 -23.75
C PHE A 124 -3.42 -1.13 -24.72
N ILE A 125 -3.83 0.14 -24.60
CA ILE A 125 -4.87 0.76 -25.42
C ILE A 125 -4.28 2.04 -26.01
N GLY A 126 -3.93 2.01 -27.28
CA GLY A 126 -3.31 3.15 -27.97
C GLY A 126 -3.41 3.02 -29.49
N PRO A 127 -3.21 4.13 -30.22
CA PRO A 127 -3.21 4.15 -31.69
C PRO A 127 -1.97 3.47 -32.28
N ASP A 128 -0.86 3.43 -31.53
CA ASP A 128 0.41 2.89 -31.99
C ASP A 128 0.63 1.43 -31.57
N LYS A 129 1.58 0.76 -32.25
CA LYS A 129 2.08 -0.54 -31.79
C LYS A 129 2.82 -0.36 -30.47
N PHE A 130 2.46 -1.19 -29.50
CA PHE A 130 3.10 -1.24 -28.19
C PHE A 130 4.62 -1.45 -28.28
N ASP A 131 5.41 -0.58 -27.64
CA ASP A 131 6.85 -0.76 -27.45
C ASP A 131 7.12 -1.50 -26.13
N PRO A 132 7.69 -2.72 -26.16
CA PRO A 132 8.05 -3.48 -24.96
C PRO A 132 8.98 -2.73 -24.01
N LYS A 133 9.79 -1.77 -24.49
CA LYS A 133 10.70 -0.98 -23.63
C LYS A 133 9.94 -0.10 -22.63
N CYS A 134 8.69 0.27 -22.92
CA CYS A 134 7.86 1.01 -21.98
C CYS A 134 7.43 0.15 -20.77
N MET A 135 7.43 -1.18 -20.89
CA MET A 135 7.07 -2.09 -19.79
C MET A 135 8.15 -2.18 -18.72
N ASP A 136 9.42 -2.08 -19.12
CA ASP A 136 10.56 -2.20 -18.22
C ASP A 136 10.52 -1.19 -17.07
N SER A 137 9.87 -0.03 -17.24
CA SER A 137 9.75 1.00 -16.20
C SER A 137 8.51 0.84 -15.31
N LEU A 138 7.46 0.16 -15.78
CA LEU A 138 6.14 0.13 -15.14
C LEU A 138 5.97 -1.03 -14.15
N PHE A 139 6.44 -2.22 -14.50
CA PHE A 139 6.25 -3.43 -13.69
C PHE A 139 7.60 -4.00 -13.26
N ARG A 140 8.22 -3.34 -12.27
CA ARG A 140 9.51 -3.75 -11.70
C ARG A 140 9.33 -4.50 -10.38
N VAL A 141 10.06 -5.60 -10.24
CA VAL A 141 10.11 -6.39 -9.01
C VAL A 141 11.32 -5.99 -8.20
N ARG A 142 11.10 -5.26 -7.09
CA ARG A 142 12.18 -4.81 -6.21
C ARG A 142 12.55 -5.89 -5.20
N LYS A 143 13.38 -6.84 -5.62
CA LYS A 143 13.76 -8.05 -4.84
C LYS A 143 14.11 -7.74 -3.38
N GLY A 144 15.03 -6.80 -3.16
CA GLY A 144 15.50 -6.44 -1.82
C GLY A 144 14.39 -5.87 -0.92
N LYS A 145 13.46 -5.09 -1.48
CA LYS A 145 12.31 -4.55 -0.74
C LYS A 145 11.32 -5.65 -0.38
N ILE A 146 11.04 -6.55 -1.31
CA ILE A 146 10.13 -7.68 -1.09
C ILE A 146 10.71 -8.59 -0.01
N TRP A 147 12.00 -8.95 -0.11
CA TRP A 147 12.65 -9.83 0.87
C TRP A 147 12.67 -9.23 2.28
N ALA A 148 13.06 -7.96 2.40
CA ALA A 148 13.06 -7.25 3.67
C ALA A 148 11.66 -7.22 4.29
N PHE A 149 10.62 -6.98 3.47
CA PHE A 149 9.26 -6.92 3.93
C PHE A 149 8.70 -8.28 4.36
N LEU A 150 8.94 -9.35 3.58
CA LEU A 150 8.54 -10.72 3.95
C LEU A 150 9.19 -11.17 5.26
N THR A 151 10.48 -10.84 5.42
CA THR A 151 11.22 -11.11 6.67
C THR A 151 10.61 -10.35 7.85
N TRP A 152 10.28 -9.07 7.66
CA TRP A 152 9.59 -8.27 8.67
C TRP A 152 8.23 -8.87 9.05
N LEU A 153 7.44 -9.31 8.06
CA LEU A 153 6.13 -9.92 8.29
C LEU A 153 6.20 -11.20 9.14
N LYS A 154 7.19 -12.07 8.93
CA LYS A 154 7.35 -13.27 9.77
C LYS A 154 7.48 -12.95 11.25
N GLY A 155 8.14 -11.84 11.59
CA GLY A 155 8.33 -11.41 12.97
C GLY A 155 7.16 -10.64 13.58
N HIS A 156 6.25 -10.10 12.76
CA HIS A 156 5.24 -9.13 13.22
C HIS A 156 3.79 -9.54 12.91
N ASN A 157 3.57 -10.55 12.06
CA ASN A 157 2.26 -11.01 11.67
C ASN A 157 2.15 -12.53 11.83
N HIS A 158 1.30 -12.98 12.75
CA HIS A 158 1.10 -14.39 13.05
C HIS A 158 0.70 -15.23 11.83
N LEU A 159 0.03 -14.64 10.84
CA LEU A 159 -0.35 -15.34 9.61
C LEU A 159 0.87 -15.73 8.75
N TYR A 160 2.01 -15.07 8.94
CA TYR A 160 3.26 -15.31 8.21
C TYR A 160 4.30 -16.05 9.05
N ALA A 161 4.08 -16.26 10.35
CA ALA A 161 5.07 -16.81 11.28
C ALA A 161 5.61 -18.17 10.81
N ASP A 162 4.71 -19.04 10.39
CA ASP A 162 5.03 -20.41 9.96
C ASP A 162 5.26 -20.55 8.45
N LEU A 163 5.13 -19.45 7.70
CA LEU A 163 5.23 -19.49 6.24
C LEU A 163 6.72 -19.53 5.82
N PRO A 164 7.17 -20.53 5.05
CA PRO A 164 8.57 -20.62 4.63
C PRO A 164 8.90 -19.51 3.62
N LEU A 165 10.11 -18.96 3.75
CA LEU A 165 10.68 -18.02 2.77
C LEU A 165 11.76 -18.71 1.96
N ASP A 166 11.64 -18.66 0.64
CA ASP A 166 12.59 -19.27 -0.29
C ASP A 166 13.31 -18.18 -1.10
N ALA A 167 14.61 -18.02 -0.83
CA ALA A 167 15.44 -17.08 -1.56
C ALA A 167 15.61 -17.46 -3.03
N SER A 168 15.59 -18.76 -3.36
CA SER A 168 15.71 -19.23 -4.73
C SER A 168 14.53 -18.81 -5.60
N ASN A 169 13.33 -18.63 -5.02
CA ASN A 169 12.20 -18.03 -5.75
C ASN A 169 12.45 -16.56 -6.10
N MET A 170 13.22 -15.83 -5.28
CA MET A 170 13.59 -14.45 -5.57
C MET A 170 14.56 -14.35 -6.75
N ASP A 171 15.42 -15.34 -6.91
CA ASP A 171 16.40 -15.41 -8.01
C ASP A 171 15.73 -15.62 -9.38
N LEU A 172 14.51 -16.17 -9.40
CA LEU A 172 13.71 -16.32 -10.64
C LEU A 172 13.23 -15.00 -11.21
N TYR A 173 13.19 -13.92 -10.42
CA TYR A 173 12.83 -12.61 -10.91
C TYR A 173 14.04 -11.94 -11.59
N PRO A 174 13.83 -11.07 -12.59
CA PRO A 174 14.92 -10.29 -13.15
C PRO A 174 15.54 -9.39 -12.07
N GLU A 175 16.86 -9.18 -12.13
CA GLU A 175 17.54 -8.23 -11.24
C GLU A 175 16.96 -6.83 -11.39
N ASP A 176 16.92 -6.08 -10.28
CA ASP A 176 16.61 -4.67 -10.33
C ASP A 176 17.70 -4.00 -11.20
N LEU A 177 17.34 -3.64 -12.43
CA LEU A 177 18.10 -2.64 -13.17
C LEU A 177 17.90 -1.33 -12.40
N GLU A 178 18.75 -1.08 -11.41
CA GLU A 178 19.01 0.24 -10.88
C GLU A 178 19.45 1.09 -12.08
N HIS A 179 18.48 1.75 -12.72
CA HIS A 179 18.82 2.89 -13.55
C HIS A 179 19.41 3.92 -12.60
N ARG A 180 20.74 3.95 -12.58
CA ARG A 180 21.57 5.05 -12.10
C ARG A 180 20.93 6.37 -12.52
N LEU A 181 20.16 6.98 -11.62
CA LEU A 181 19.86 8.38 -11.72
C LEU A 181 21.14 9.12 -11.30
N LEU A 182 21.74 9.81 -12.28
CA LEU A 182 22.64 10.94 -12.11
C LEU A 182 24.06 10.62 -11.60
N THR A 183 24.97 10.26 -12.51
CA THR A 183 26.34 10.79 -12.43
C THR A 183 26.43 12.00 -13.35
N PRO A 184 26.74 13.21 -12.86
CA PRO A 184 27.03 14.34 -13.72
C PRO A 184 28.34 14.03 -14.45
N SER A 185 28.26 13.84 -15.77
CA SER A 185 29.44 13.83 -16.64
C SER A 185 29.64 15.27 -17.07
N GLY A 186 30.85 15.79 -16.83
CA GLY A 186 31.24 17.18 -17.06
C GLY A 186 31.28 17.61 -18.51
#